data_AF-A0A7K4HHY6-F1
#
_entry.id   AF-A0A7K4HHY6-F1
#
_cell.length_a   1.000
_cell.length_b   1.000
_cell.length_c   1.000
_cell.angle_alpha   90.00
_cell.angle_beta   90.00
_cell.angle_gamma   90.00
#
_symmetry.space_group_name_H-M   'P 1'
#
loop_
_entity.id
_entity.type
_entity.pdbx_description
1 polymer ?
#
loop_
_entity_poly.entity_id
_entity_poly.type
_entity_poly.pdbx_seq_one_letter_code
_entity_poly.pdbx_strand_id
1 'polypeptide(L)'
;MRREIFHIYKLGRELGLAKKDIDTVFSYNSFKGKDIGGIIVIIIILFLGFLIILASLTAIPNSPRVPSNNTYQTGTLYSTVRIKDFKERK
;
A
#
# COMPACT_ATOMS: atom_id res chain seq x y z
N MET A 1 0.55 -12.13 -39.68
CA MET A 1 -0.53 -12.23 -38.67
C MET A 1 -1.90 -12.59 -39.22
N ARG A 2 -2.74 -11.69 -39.80
CA ARG A 2 -4.14 -12.06 -40.13
C ARG A 2 -4.31 -13.20 -41.16
N ARG A 3 -3.38 -13.33 -42.12
CA ARG A 3 -3.43 -14.41 -43.13
C ARG A 3 -3.10 -15.79 -42.55
N GLU A 4 -2.20 -15.85 -41.56
CA GLU A 4 -1.80 -17.11 -40.91
C GLU A 4 -2.93 -17.66 -40.04
N ILE A 5 -3.66 -16.78 -39.33
CA ILE A 5 -4.83 -17.13 -38.52
C ILE A 5 -5.92 -17.78 -39.39
N PHE A 6 -6.15 -17.24 -40.58
CA PHE A 6 -7.10 -17.80 -41.55
C PHE A 6 -6.69 -19.18 -42.07
N HIS A 7 -5.39 -19.42 -42.29
CA HIS A 7 -4.89 -20.73 -42.70
C HIS A 7 -5.05 -21.77 -41.59
N ILE A 8 -4.74 -21.43 -40.34
CA ILE A 8 -4.90 -22.33 -39.19
C ILE A 8 -6.39 -22.65 -38.97
N TYR A 9 -7.27 -21.66 -39.11
CA TYR A 9 -8.71 -21.85 -39.02
C TYR A 9 -9.24 -22.76 -40.12
N LYS A 10 -8.74 -22.61 -41.36
CA LYS A 10 -9.09 -23.48 -42.49
C LYS A 10 -8.59 -24.91 -42.29
N LEU A 11 -7.35 -25.08 -41.83
CA LEU A 11 -6.76 -26.37 -41.52
C LEU A 11 -7.53 -27.12 -40.41
N GLY A 12 -7.92 -26.40 -39.35
CA GLY A 12 -8.73 -26.98 -38.27
C GLY A 12 -10.11 -27.45 -38.78
N ARG A 13 -10.73 -26.67 -39.66
CA ARG A 13 -11.98 -27.04 -40.35
C ARG A 13 -11.82 -28.28 -41.23
N GLU A 14 -10.72 -28.38 -41.97
CA GLU A 14 -10.41 -29.53 -42.83
C GLU A 14 -10.09 -30.81 -42.04
N LEU A 15 -9.55 -30.66 -40.83
CA LEU A 15 -9.32 -31.74 -39.86
C LEU A 15 -10.59 -32.19 -39.11
N GLY A 16 -11.76 -31.62 -39.44
CA GLY A 16 -13.04 -31.97 -38.82
C GLY A 16 -13.25 -31.39 -37.41
N LEU A 17 -12.41 -30.45 -36.97
CA LEU A 17 -12.61 -29.78 -35.69
C LEU A 17 -13.88 -28.92 -35.73
N ALA A 18 -14.68 -29.02 -34.67
CA ALA A 18 -15.81 -28.14 -34.53
C ALA A 18 -15.32 -26.71 -34.31
N LYS A 19 -16.08 -25.73 -34.81
CA LYS A 19 -15.74 -24.31 -34.71
C LYS A 19 -15.43 -23.88 -33.25
N LYS A 20 -16.16 -24.46 -32.29
CA LYS A 20 -15.95 -24.28 -30.84
C LYS A 20 -14.56 -24.73 -30.36
N ASP A 21 -14.00 -25.78 -30.92
CA ASP A 21 -12.71 -26.34 -30.49
C ASP A 21 -11.57 -25.47 -31.02
N ILE A 22 -11.71 -24.97 -32.24
CA ILE A 22 -10.77 -24.01 -32.86
C ILE A 22 -10.73 -22.71 -32.05
N ASP A 23 -11.90 -22.17 -31.70
CA ASP A 23 -12.01 -20.96 -30.86
C ASP A 23 -11.44 -21.19 -29.46
N THR A 24 -11.62 -22.39 -28.90
CA THR A 24 -11.07 -22.74 -27.58
C THR A 24 -9.54 -22.76 -27.61
N VAL A 25 -8.93 -23.35 -28.65
CA VAL A 25 -7.46 -23.36 -28.81
C VAL A 25 -6.92 -21.94 -29.05
N PHE A 26 -7.62 -21.12 -29.85
CA PHE A 26 -7.24 -19.73 -30.08
C PHE A 26 -7.33 -18.88 -28.81
N SER A 27 -8.41 -19.05 -28.05
CA SER A 27 -8.63 -18.40 -26.76
C SER A 27 -7.56 -18.82 -25.75
N TYR A 28 -7.26 -20.11 -25.64
CA TYR A 28 -6.23 -20.63 -24.75
C TYR A 28 -4.84 -20.07 -25.06
N ASN A 29 -4.51 -19.93 -26.35
CA ASN A 29 -3.25 -19.31 -26.76
C ASN A 29 -3.21 -17.80 -26.49
N SER A 30 -4.36 -17.12 -26.53
CA SER A 30 -4.49 -15.71 -26.14
C SER A 30 -4.40 -15.50 -24.61
N PHE A 31 -4.79 -16.50 -23.82
CA PHE A 31 -4.73 -16.44 -22.34
C PHE A 31 -3.32 -16.61 -21.79
N LYS A 32 -2.46 -17.41 -22.44
CA LYS A 32 -1.05 -17.62 -22.02
C LYS A 32 -0.25 -16.32 -21.83
N GLY A 33 -0.60 -15.24 -22.53
CA GLY A 33 0.08 -13.94 -22.40
C GLY A 33 -0.67 -12.89 -21.56
N LYS A 34 -1.98 -13.02 -21.37
CA LYS A 34 -2.80 -12.01 -20.67
C LYS A 34 -2.76 -12.15 -19.15
N ASP A 35 -2.65 -13.37 -18.64
CA ASP A 35 -2.67 -13.60 -17.19
C ASP A 35 -1.39 -13.12 -16.51
N ILE A 36 -0.24 -13.19 -17.20
CA ILE A 36 1.04 -12.68 -16.69
C ILE A 36 0.95 -11.17 -16.45
N GLY A 37 0.34 -10.41 -17.38
CA GLY A 37 0.14 -8.97 -17.22
C GLY A 37 -0.75 -8.63 -16.01
N GLY A 38 -1.85 -9.37 -15.83
CA GLY A 38 -2.75 -9.18 -14.68
C GLY A 38 -2.07 -9.49 -13.35
N ILE A 39 -1.31 -10.59 -13.27
CA ILE A 39 -0.55 -10.98 -12.08
C ILE A 39 0.51 -9.93 -11.74
N ILE A 40 1.24 -9.42 -12.74
CA ILE A 40 2.24 -8.35 -12.54
C ILE A 40 1.58 -7.08 -11.98
N VAL A 41 0.43 -6.68 -12.50
CA VAL A 41 -0.31 -5.51 -12.01
C VAL A 41 -0.73 -5.69 -10.56
N ILE A 42 -1.23 -6.87 -10.19
CA ILE A 42 -1.60 -7.19 -8.80
C ILE A 42 -0.37 -7.10 -7.88
N ILE A 43 0.78 -7.64 -8.31
CA ILE A 43 2.03 -7.57 -7.55
C ILE A 43 2.47 -6.11 -7.35
N ILE A 44 2.39 -5.26 -8.38
CA ILE A 44 2.74 -3.84 -8.31
C ILE A 44 1.84 -3.11 -7.30
N ILE A 45 0.53 -3.36 -7.32
CA ILE A 45 -0.43 -2.73 -6.40
C ILE A 45 -0.14 -3.15 -4.95
N LEU A 46 0.10 -4.44 -4.71
CA LEU A 46 0.45 -4.94 -3.38
C LEU A 46 1.77 -4.36 -2.89
N PHE A 47 2.77 -4.24 -3.77
CA PHE A 47 4.06 -3.66 -3.44
C PHE A 47 3.94 -2.17 -3.08
N LEU A 48 3.20 -1.38 -3.86
CA LEU A 48 2.92 0.02 -3.55
C LEU A 48 2.16 0.17 -2.22
N GLY A 49 1.15 -0.66 -1.98
CA GLY A 49 0.41 -0.67 -0.72
C GLY A 49 1.30 -0.96 0.48
N PHE A 50 2.21 -1.93 0.35
CA PHE A 50 3.20 -2.24 1.37
C PHE A 50 4.14 -1.07 1.65
N LEU A 51 4.64 -0.39 0.62
CA LEU A 51 5.49 0.80 0.78
C LEU A 51 4.77 1.95 1.50
N ILE A 52 3.49 2.17 1.22
CA ILE A 52 2.68 3.19 1.91
C ILE A 52 2.57 2.86 3.40
N ILE A 53 2.31 1.60 3.75
CA ILE A 53 2.23 1.16 5.15
C ILE A 53 3.58 1.34 5.84
N LEU A 54 4.68 0.95 5.18
CA LEU A 54 6.03 1.08 5.72
C LEU A 54 6.44 2.55 5.93
N ALA A 55 6.08 3.41 4.97
CA ALA A 55 6.27 4.85 5.07
C ALA A 55 5.42 5.44 6.20
N SER A 56 4.17 5.00 6.38
CA SER A 56 3.34 5.48 7.49
C SER A 56 3.89 5.08 8.85
N LEU A 57 4.49 3.88 8.97
CA LEU A 57 5.11 3.43 10.21
C LEU A 57 6.40 4.20 10.56
N THR A 58 7.15 4.63 9.54
CA THR A 58 8.42 5.36 9.71
C THR A 58 8.24 6.87 9.73
N ALA A 59 7.18 7.40 9.10
CA ALA A 59 6.82 8.81 9.06
C ALA A 59 5.88 9.23 10.18
N ILE A 60 5.39 8.30 11.01
CA ILE A 60 5.07 8.65 12.40
C ILE A 60 6.43 8.95 13.02
N PRO A 61 6.84 10.23 13.18
CA PRO A 61 7.96 10.49 14.08
C PRO A 61 7.57 9.80 15.38
N ASN A 62 8.54 9.23 16.08
CA ASN A 62 8.42 9.00 17.51
C ASN A 62 7.96 10.34 18.10
N SER A 63 6.66 10.63 18.08
CA SER A 63 6.05 11.76 18.73
C SER A 63 6.18 11.29 20.14
N PRO A 64 7.17 11.77 20.89
CA PRO A 64 7.20 11.39 22.26
C PRO A 64 5.93 12.08 22.78
N ARG A 65 4.89 11.29 23.06
CA ARG A 65 3.87 11.68 24.02
C ARG A 65 4.62 11.75 25.35
N VAL A 66 5.56 12.70 25.46
CA VAL A 66 5.95 13.24 26.74
C VAL A 66 4.65 13.91 27.14
N PRO A 67 3.87 13.39 28.10
CA PRO A 67 2.95 14.29 28.77
C PRO A 67 3.83 15.47 29.16
N SER A 68 3.46 16.70 28.79
CA SER A 68 4.11 17.86 29.39
C SER A 68 3.87 17.69 30.89
N ASN A 69 4.79 17.02 31.58
CA ASN A 69 4.78 16.92 33.01
C ASN A 69 5.48 18.19 33.47
N ASN A 70 4.88 19.32 33.12
CA ASN A 70 5.15 20.54 33.83
C ASN A 70 4.62 20.25 35.24
N THR A 71 5.53 19.91 36.15
CA THR A 71 5.30 19.74 37.60
C THR A 71 4.52 20.93 38.19
N TYR A 72 4.45 22.04 37.47
CA TYR A 72 3.80 23.28 37.82
C TYR A 72 2.76 23.65 36.76
N GLN A 73 1.55 23.97 37.21
CA GLN A 73 0.48 24.45 36.34
C GLN A 73 0.85 25.82 35.75
N THR A 74 0.66 25.97 34.44
CA THR A 74 0.87 27.26 33.77
C THR A 74 -0.16 28.27 34.28
N GLY A 75 0.30 29.38 34.86
CA GLY A 75 -0.56 30.48 35.35
C GLY A 75 -0.71 30.57 36.88
N THR A 76 -0.07 29.70 37.67
CA THR A 76 -0.06 29.83 39.12
C THR A 76 1.11 30.67 39.61
N LEU A 77 0.83 31.74 40.36
CA LEU A 77 1.83 32.56 41.05
C LEU A 77 2.19 31.87 42.38
N TYR A 78 3.48 31.55 42.57
CA TYR A 78 3.95 31.06 43.87
C TYR A 78 4.14 32.24 44.83
N SER A 79 3.62 32.09 46.04
CA SER A 79 3.88 33.04 47.13
C SER A 79 5.36 32.96 47.52
N THR A 80 6.16 33.93 47.08
CA THR A 80 7.55 34.05 47.51
C THR A 80 7.59 34.74 48.88
N VAL A 81 7.70 33.98 49.96
CA VAL A 81 8.04 34.56 51.27
C VAL A 81 9.54 34.79 51.29
N ARG A 82 9.99 36.03 51.55
CA ARG A 82 11.42 36.30 51.59
C ARG A 82 11.95 35.81 52.93
N ILE A 83 13.09 35.11 52.93
CA ILE A 83 13.70 34.56 54.14
C ILE A 83 13.93 35.64 55.23
N LYS A 84 14.13 36.91 54.82
CA LYS A 84 14.26 38.05 55.73
C LYS A 84 13.00 38.30 56.59
N ASP A 85 11.81 37.94 56.10
CA ASP A 85 10.53 38.16 56.79
C ASP A 85 10.34 37.15 57.95
N PHE A 86 11.12 36.06 57.98
CA PHE A 86 11.18 35.13 59.12
C PHE A 86 12.09 35.63 60.24
N LYS A 87 13.00 36.57 59.97
CA LYS A 87 13.98 37.05 60.96
C LYS A 87 13.37 38.05 61.96
N GLU A 88 12.25 38.69 61.60
CA GLU A 88 11.55 39.66 62.47
C GLU A 88 10.65 39.00 63.54
N ARG A 89 10.40 37.69 63.45
CA ARG A 89 9.66 36.96 64.49
C ARG A 89 10.64 36.23 65.41
N LYS A 90 11.29 36.97 66.30
CA LYS A 90 12.01 36.41 67.44
C LYS A 90 11.70 37.18 68.70
#